data_AF-A0A2W0AQ87-F1
#
_entry.id   AF-A0A2W0AQ87-F1
#
_cell.length_a   1.000
_cell.length_b   1.000
_cell.length_c   1.000
_cell.angle_alpha   90.00
_cell.angle_beta   90.00
_cell.angle_gamma   90.00
#
_symmetry.space_group_name_H-M   'P 1'
#
loop_
_entity.id
_entity.type
_entity.pdbx_description
1 polymer ?
#
loop_
_entity_poly.entity_id
_entity_poly.type
_entity_poly.pdbx_seq_one_letter_code
_entity_poly.pdbx_strand_id
1 'polypeptide(L)'
;MTTLPESEMRSIRGRDIGLILQSPMSSLNPALKIGTQMYETWRAHQPGSRKQCTPRFLEILHSLNLDADEKFLNRKPAQLSVGQAQRVLIAMAVLHRPSLLLADECTSSLDLITQKEVLNIFRQLSRDMGTGILFISHDLLAVSSLCHRIAILRSGQLVEVGLTREILKRPSQPYTQQLANALPVPESSQQ
;
A
#
# COMPACT_ATOMS: atom_id res chain seq x y z
N MET A 1 -9.09 -16.48 13.23
CA MET A 1 -9.48 -15.07 13.03
C MET A 1 -10.89 -14.90 12.45
N THR A 2 -11.44 -15.85 11.68
CA THR A 2 -12.81 -15.74 11.11
C THR A 2 -13.94 -15.96 12.12
N THR A 3 -13.63 -16.33 13.37
CA THR A 3 -14.59 -16.64 14.43
C THR A 3 -14.58 -15.64 15.59
N LEU A 4 -13.78 -14.57 15.50
CA LEU A 4 -13.72 -13.54 16.53
C LEU A 4 -15.00 -12.68 16.51
N PRO A 5 -15.50 -12.23 17.67
CA PRO A 5 -16.56 -11.22 17.74
C PRO A 5 -16.17 -9.95 16.99
N GLU A 6 -17.15 -9.25 16.40
CA GLU A 6 -16.90 -8.05 15.59
C GLU A 6 -16.23 -6.92 16.41
N SER A 7 -16.51 -6.82 17.72
CA SER A 7 -15.84 -5.87 18.62
C SER A 7 -14.34 -6.12 18.73
N GLU A 8 -13.92 -7.37 18.84
CA GLU A 8 -12.50 -7.76 18.87
C GLU A 8 -11.86 -7.55 17.50
N MET A 9 -12.56 -7.94 16.43
CA MET A 9 -12.06 -7.73 15.07
C MET A 9 -11.87 -6.24 14.74
N ARG A 10 -12.75 -5.37 15.23
CA ARG A 10 -12.60 -3.91 15.11
C ARG A 10 -11.36 -3.38 15.82
N SER A 11 -10.91 -4.01 16.91
CA SER A 11 -9.68 -3.58 17.59
C SER A 11 -8.41 -3.88 16.77
N ILE A 12 -8.48 -4.88 15.88
CA ILE A 12 -7.36 -5.34 15.04
C ILE A 12 -7.33 -4.57 13.70
N ARG A 13 -8.48 -4.44 13.02
CA ARG A 13 -8.59 -3.74 11.73
C ARG A 13 -8.23 -2.27 11.89
N GLY A 14 -7.36 -1.74 11.04
CA GLY A 14 -6.92 -0.34 11.05
C GLY A 14 -5.84 -0.02 12.09
N ARG A 15 -5.74 -0.78 13.18
CA ARG A 15 -4.70 -0.64 14.21
C ARG A 15 -3.50 -1.56 13.95
N ASP A 16 -3.74 -2.87 13.94
CA ASP A 16 -2.70 -3.89 13.79
C ASP A 16 -2.56 -4.33 12.32
N ILE A 17 -3.66 -4.25 11.57
CA ILE A 17 -3.72 -4.56 10.14
C ILE A 17 -4.24 -3.35 9.37
N GLY A 18 -3.37 -2.72 8.57
CA GLY A 18 -3.74 -1.67 7.62
C GLY A 18 -4.19 -2.26 6.28
N LEU A 19 -5.10 -1.56 5.58
CA LEU A 19 -5.59 -1.95 4.25
C LEU A 19 -5.54 -0.75 3.30
N ILE A 20 -4.99 -0.97 2.11
CA ILE A 20 -4.97 -0.01 0.99
C ILE A 20 -5.67 -0.68 -0.19
N LEU A 21 -6.73 -0.04 -0.69
CA LEU A 21 -7.54 -0.52 -1.80
C LEU A 21 -7.01 -0.03 -3.16
N GLN A 22 -7.46 -0.69 -4.24
CA GLN A 22 -7.00 -0.51 -5.62
C GLN A 22 -7.19 0.90 -6.20
N SER A 23 -8.19 1.67 -5.73
CA SER A 23 -8.49 3.00 -6.27
C SER A 23 -8.51 4.07 -5.17
N PRO A 24 -7.60 5.07 -5.25
CA PRO A 24 -7.54 6.08 -4.21
C PRO A 24 -8.74 7.02 -4.20
N MET A 25 -9.25 7.35 -5.39
CA MET A 25 -10.33 8.31 -5.55
C MET A 25 -11.69 7.77 -5.10
N SER A 26 -11.91 6.45 -5.17
CA SER A 26 -13.13 5.84 -4.64
C SER A 26 -13.06 5.55 -3.14
N SER A 27 -11.86 5.42 -2.59
CA SER A 27 -11.66 5.11 -1.17
C SER A 27 -11.68 6.35 -0.28
N LEU A 28 -11.29 7.51 -0.79
CA LEU A 28 -11.40 8.78 -0.09
C LEU A 28 -12.82 9.33 -0.19
N ASN A 29 -13.34 9.87 0.91
CA ASN A 29 -14.63 10.55 0.93
C ASN A 29 -14.51 11.95 0.28
N PRO A 30 -15.14 12.21 -0.87
CA PRO A 30 -14.98 13.47 -1.61
C PRO A 30 -15.56 14.69 -0.89
N ALA A 31 -16.49 14.48 0.04
CA ALA A 31 -17.11 15.58 0.80
C ALA A 31 -16.19 16.10 1.92
N LEU A 32 -15.23 15.28 2.38
CA LEU A 32 -14.40 15.57 3.55
C LEU A 32 -13.01 16.08 3.16
N LYS A 33 -12.49 17.01 3.97
CA LYS A 33 -11.08 17.45 3.90
C LYS A 33 -10.14 16.30 4.29
N ILE A 34 -8.92 16.28 3.75
CA ILE A 34 -7.92 15.25 4.06
C ILE A 34 -7.65 15.15 5.56
N GLY A 35 -7.42 16.28 6.24
CA GLY A 35 -7.18 16.27 7.69
C GLY A 35 -8.39 15.83 8.51
N THR A 36 -9.62 15.92 7.96
CA THR A 36 -10.81 15.37 8.63
C THR A 36 -10.79 13.85 8.54
N GLN A 37 -10.53 13.30 7.36
CA GLN A 37 -10.47 11.85 7.15
C GLN A 37 -9.34 11.20 7.96
N MET A 38 -8.15 11.81 7.97
CA MET A 38 -7.04 11.33 8.81
C MET A 38 -7.39 11.37 10.30
N TYR A 39 -8.11 12.40 10.76
CA TYR A 39 -8.57 12.47 12.14
C TYR A 39 -9.62 11.40 12.48
N GLU A 40 -10.55 11.08 11.58
CA GLU A 40 -11.48 9.95 11.80
C GLU A 40 -10.73 8.63 11.94
N THR A 41 -9.74 8.39 11.06
CA THR A 41 -8.89 7.19 11.13
C THR A 41 -8.14 7.14 12.46
N TRP A 42 -7.60 8.26 12.94
CA TRP A 42 -6.94 8.33 14.24
C TRP A 42 -7.89 7.97 15.40
N ARG A 43 -9.02 8.71 15.47
CA ARG A 43 -10.03 8.57 16.52
C ARG A 43 -10.60 7.15 16.64
N ALA A 44 -10.61 6.40 15.54
CA ALA A 44 -11.13 5.03 15.55
C ALA A 44 -10.39 4.11 16.55
N HIS A 45 -9.12 4.40 16.86
CA HIS A 45 -8.29 3.54 17.73
C HIS A 45 -7.49 4.29 18.81
N GLN A 46 -7.41 5.62 18.75
CA GLN A 46 -6.62 6.42 19.68
C GLN A 46 -7.40 7.65 20.17
N PRO A 47 -7.24 8.06 21.44
CA PRO A 47 -7.82 9.31 21.94
C PRO A 47 -7.05 10.53 21.41
N GLY A 48 -7.60 11.71 21.67
CA GLY A 48 -6.96 13.00 21.36
C GLY A 48 -7.84 13.90 20.50
N SER A 49 -7.70 15.21 20.70
CA SER A 49 -8.34 16.21 19.85
C SER A 49 -7.59 16.36 18.54
N ARG A 50 -8.29 16.80 17.49
CA ARG A 50 -7.69 17.07 16.18
C ARG A 50 -6.44 17.95 16.26
N LYS A 51 -6.46 19.00 17.08
CA LYS A 51 -5.32 19.92 17.26
C LYS A 51 -4.09 19.22 17.84
N GLN A 52 -4.28 18.29 18.78
CA GLN A 52 -3.18 17.53 19.37
C GLN A 52 -2.58 16.53 18.38
N CYS A 53 -3.40 15.99 17.46
CA CYS A 53 -2.97 14.99 16.49
C CYS A 53 -2.40 15.60 15.19
N THR A 54 -2.68 16.88 14.89
CA THR A 54 -2.19 17.55 13.67
C THR A 54 -0.69 17.38 13.43
N PRO A 55 0.23 17.60 14.41
CA PRO A 55 1.66 17.42 14.19
C PRO A 55 2.00 16.01 13.68
N ARG A 56 1.34 14.98 14.24
CA ARG A 56 1.52 13.59 13.82
C ARG A 56 1.06 13.35 12.38
N PHE A 57 -0.03 13.99 11.96
CA PHE A 57 -0.48 13.90 10.58
C PHE A 57 0.53 14.53 9.62
N LEU A 58 1.09 15.69 9.98
CA LEU A 58 2.11 16.36 9.18
C LEU A 58 3.41 15.53 9.10
N GLU A 59 3.85 14.93 10.21
CA GLU A 59 5.00 14.00 10.22
C GLU A 59 4.82 12.85 9.21
N ILE A 60 3.64 12.23 9.19
CA ILE A 60 3.36 11.11 8.29
C ILE A 60 3.27 11.59 6.84
N LEU A 61 2.59 12.71 6.58
CA LEU A 61 2.54 13.28 5.22
C LEU A 61 3.96 13.59 4.71
N HIS A 62 4.82 14.17 5.55
CA HIS A 62 6.21 14.43 5.23
C HIS A 62 6.97 13.15 4.89
N SER A 63 6.82 12.10 5.71
CA SER A 63 7.49 10.80 5.48
C SER A 63 7.08 10.12 4.16
N LEU A 64 5.95 10.54 3.58
CA LEU A 64 5.42 10.01 2.33
C LEU A 64 5.61 10.96 1.15
N ASN A 65 6.51 11.95 1.27
CA ASN A 65 6.78 12.96 0.24
C ASN A 65 5.52 13.72 -0.21
N LEU A 66 4.70 14.14 0.76
CA LEU A 66 3.59 15.07 0.57
C LEU A 66 3.88 16.41 1.25
N ASP A 67 3.20 17.46 0.79
CA ASP A 67 3.25 18.78 1.43
C ASP A 67 2.74 18.64 2.88
N ALA A 68 3.66 18.78 3.84
CA ALA A 68 3.37 18.62 5.26
C ALA A 68 2.96 19.95 5.91
N ASP A 69 1.87 20.54 5.40
CA ASP A 69 1.32 21.78 5.94
C ASP A 69 -0.20 21.71 6.18
N GLU A 70 -0.72 22.70 6.93
CA GLU A 70 -2.16 22.78 7.20
C GLU A 70 -2.99 23.05 5.94
N LYS A 71 -2.40 23.64 4.89
CA LYS A 71 -3.09 23.89 3.63
C LYS A 71 -3.41 22.57 2.94
N PHE A 72 -2.48 21.61 2.94
CA PHE A 72 -2.67 20.27 2.41
C PHE A 72 -3.76 19.53 3.19
N LEU A 73 -3.75 19.60 4.52
CA LEU A 73 -4.82 19.02 5.36
C LEU A 73 -6.21 19.63 5.08
N ASN A 74 -6.26 20.85 4.55
CA ASN A 74 -7.50 21.52 4.15
C ASN A 74 -7.98 21.18 2.74
N ARG A 75 -7.15 20.52 1.91
CA ARG A 75 -7.56 20.05 0.57
C ARG A 75 -8.63 18.96 0.68
N LYS A 76 -9.42 18.83 -0.38
CA LYS A 76 -10.35 17.72 -0.63
C LYS A 76 -9.75 16.76 -1.67
N PRO A 77 -10.23 15.50 -1.78
CA PRO A 77 -9.70 14.53 -2.73
C PRO A 77 -9.65 15.01 -4.18
N ALA A 78 -10.65 15.77 -4.63
CA ALA A 78 -10.70 16.33 -5.99
C ALA A 78 -9.58 17.34 -6.30
N GLN A 79 -8.82 17.80 -5.30
CA GLN A 79 -7.70 18.72 -5.44
C GLN A 79 -6.34 18.01 -5.42
N LEU A 80 -6.32 16.68 -5.38
CA LEU A 80 -5.11 15.86 -5.35
C LEU A 80 -4.86 15.21 -6.71
N SER A 81 -3.60 15.05 -7.08
CA SER A 81 -3.24 14.08 -8.12
C SER A 81 -3.51 12.65 -7.65
N VAL A 82 -3.62 11.69 -8.57
CA VAL A 82 -3.81 10.27 -8.22
C VAL A 82 -2.68 9.77 -7.30
N GLY A 83 -1.43 10.14 -7.59
CA GLY A 83 -0.28 9.81 -6.74
C GLY A 83 -0.36 10.43 -5.34
N GLN A 84 -0.81 11.68 -5.23
CA GLN A 84 -1.02 12.32 -3.93
C GLN A 84 -2.14 11.63 -3.13
N ALA A 85 -3.26 11.32 -3.79
CA ALA A 85 -4.37 10.60 -3.17
C ALA A 85 -3.93 9.20 -2.70
N GLN A 86 -3.12 8.50 -3.48
CA GLN A 86 -2.54 7.21 -3.10
C GLN A 86 -1.66 7.31 -1.84
N ARG A 87 -0.78 8.31 -1.78
CA ARG A 87 0.06 8.57 -0.60
C ARG A 87 -0.77 8.94 0.63
N VAL A 88 -1.87 9.68 0.46
CA VAL A 88 -2.81 9.96 1.56
C VAL A 88 -3.45 8.67 2.08
N LEU A 89 -3.81 7.72 1.21
CA LEU A 89 -4.32 6.43 1.67
C LEU A 89 -3.26 5.60 2.40
N ILE A 90 -2.03 5.60 1.90
CA ILE A 90 -0.91 4.96 2.61
C ILE A 90 -0.73 5.62 3.98
N ALA A 91 -0.78 6.95 4.07
CA ALA A 91 -0.70 7.72 5.31
C ALA A 91 -1.77 7.28 6.32
N MET A 92 -3.02 7.14 5.85
CA MET A 92 -4.14 6.70 6.68
C MET A 92 -3.97 5.23 7.12
N ALA A 93 -3.51 4.36 6.23
CA ALA A 93 -3.32 2.94 6.53
C ALA A 93 -2.17 2.67 7.52
N VAL A 94 -1.13 3.51 7.52
CA VAL A 94 0.04 3.37 8.41
C VAL A 94 -0.03 4.25 9.65
N LEU A 95 -1.11 5.01 9.82
CA LEU A 95 -1.29 6.02 10.88
C LEU A 95 -1.07 5.45 12.29
N HIS A 96 -1.55 4.22 12.51
CA HIS A 96 -1.44 3.49 13.77
C HIS A 96 -0.23 2.56 13.86
N ARG A 97 0.67 2.61 12.88
CA ARG A 97 1.85 1.73 12.76
C ARG A 97 1.49 0.23 12.80
N PRO A 98 0.67 -0.26 11.85
CA PRO A 98 0.25 -1.65 11.84
C PRO A 98 1.43 -2.61 11.65
N SER A 99 1.32 -3.79 12.24
CA SER A 99 2.29 -4.88 12.03
C SER A 99 2.14 -5.54 10.66
N LEU A 100 0.95 -5.45 10.04
CA LEU A 100 0.66 -5.97 8.71
C LEU A 100 -0.04 -4.90 7.84
N LEU A 101 0.42 -4.74 6.61
CA LEU A 101 -0.20 -3.90 5.60
C LEU A 101 -0.66 -4.75 4.42
N LEU A 102 -1.94 -4.67 4.10
CA LEU A 102 -2.53 -5.28 2.92
C LEU A 102 -2.62 -4.22 1.82
N ALA A 103 -1.95 -4.44 0.70
CA ALA A 103 -1.89 -3.52 -0.42
C ALA A 103 -2.47 -4.20 -1.67
N ASP A 104 -3.72 -3.86 -2.00
CA ASP A 104 -4.50 -4.52 -3.06
C ASP A 104 -4.49 -3.72 -4.36
N GLU A 105 -3.70 -4.16 -5.34
CA GLU A 105 -3.53 -3.53 -6.67
C GLU A 105 -3.31 -2.01 -6.64
N CYS A 106 -2.71 -1.52 -5.56
CA CYS A 106 -2.72 -0.11 -5.19
C CYS A 106 -1.76 0.76 -6.03
N THR A 107 -1.14 0.19 -7.07
CA THR A 107 -0.25 0.88 -8.01
C THR A 107 -0.72 0.82 -9.46
N SER A 108 -1.84 0.14 -9.74
CA SER A 108 -2.30 -0.13 -11.12
C SER A 108 -2.72 1.12 -11.91
N SER A 109 -3.16 2.17 -11.21
CA SER A 109 -3.62 3.43 -11.81
C SER A 109 -2.55 4.52 -11.87
N LEU A 110 -1.30 4.19 -11.55
CA LEU A 110 -0.20 5.15 -11.45
C LEU A 110 0.68 5.09 -12.70
N ASP A 111 1.28 6.22 -13.07
CA ASP A 111 2.38 6.23 -14.03
C ASP A 111 3.63 5.55 -13.45
N LEU A 112 4.56 5.13 -14.32
CA LEU A 112 5.75 4.36 -13.93
C LEU A 112 6.65 5.09 -12.93
N ILE A 113 6.71 6.43 -12.95
CA ILE A 113 7.55 7.20 -12.01
C ILE A 113 6.88 7.19 -10.64
N THR A 114 5.61 7.58 -10.57
CA THR A 114 4.84 7.59 -9.33
C THR A 114 4.74 6.20 -8.70
N GLN A 115 4.59 5.14 -9.52
CA GLN A 115 4.61 3.76 -9.07
C GLN A 115 5.93 3.42 -8.37
N LYS A 116 7.09 3.74 -8.97
CA LYS A 116 8.40 3.50 -8.34
C LYS A 116 8.53 4.22 -7.00
N GLU A 117 8.05 5.46 -6.92
CA GLU A 117 8.04 6.24 -5.67
C GLU A 117 7.17 5.58 -4.59
N VAL A 118 5.99 5.07 -4.94
CA VAL A 118 5.11 4.33 -4.01
C VAL A 118 5.74 3.00 -3.56
N LEU A 119 6.38 2.26 -4.47
CA LEU A 119 7.10 1.03 -4.10
C LEU A 119 8.28 1.32 -3.16
N ASN A 120 8.99 2.44 -3.35
CA ASN A 120 10.03 2.88 -2.41
C ASN A 120 9.48 3.19 -1.03
N ILE A 121 8.31 3.84 -0.95
CA ILE A 121 7.59 4.07 0.32
C ILE A 121 7.32 2.74 1.02
N PHE A 122 6.81 1.72 0.33
CA PHE A 122 6.57 0.41 0.95
C PHE A 122 7.85 -0.25 1.47
N ARG A 123 8.97 -0.15 0.75
CA ARG A 123 10.27 -0.65 1.23
C ARG A 123 10.71 0.07 2.50
N GLN A 124 10.57 1.40 2.54
CA GLN A 124 10.92 2.20 3.72
C GLN A 124 10.03 1.85 4.91
N LEU A 125 8.71 1.73 4.73
CA LEU A 125 7.78 1.33 5.77
C LEU A 125 8.14 -0.06 6.34
N SER A 126 8.41 -1.04 5.48
CA SER A 126 8.79 -2.39 5.92
C SER A 126 10.11 -2.38 6.71
N ARG A 127 11.11 -1.64 6.24
CA ARG A 127 12.42 -1.54 6.90
C ARG A 127 12.39 -0.76 8.22
N ASP A 128 11.76 0.40 8.21
CA ASP A 128 11.87 1.38 9.31
C ASP A 128 10.82 1.10 10.41
N MET A 129 9.68 0.50 10.07
CA MET A 129 8.59 0.19 11.02
C MET A 129 8.46 -1.29 11.34
N GLY A 130 9.19 -2.18 10.64
CA GLY A 130 9.04 -3.62 10.79
C GLY A 130 7.68 -4.16 10.32
N THR A 131 6.96 -3.39 9.49
CA THR A 131 5.64 -3.77 8.98
C THR A 131 5.79 -4.86 7.91
N GLY A 132 5.09 -5.98 8.10
CA GLY A 132 4.91 -6.99 7.05
C GLY A 132 3.97 -6.47 5.96
N ILE A 133 4.26 -6.77 4.70
CA ILE A 133 3.45 -6.29 3.57
C ILE A 133 2.96 -7.50 2.76
N LEU A 134 1.64 -7.62 2.63
CA LEU A 134 1.01 -8.47 1.62
C LEU A 134 0.63 -7.59 0.43
N PHE A 135 1.42 -7.68 -0.63
CA PHE A 135 1.23 -6.91 -1.86
C PHE A 135 0.55 -7.79 -2.92
N ILE A 136 -0.58 -7.34 -3.43
CA ILE A 136 -1.37 -8.01 -4.47
C ILE A 136 -1.23 -7.18 -5.74
N SER A 137 -0.79 -7.82 -6.83
CA SER A 137 -0.61 -7.15 -8.11
C SER A 137 -0.53 -8.16 -9.25
N HIS A 138 -0.99 -7.74 -10.43
CA HIS A 138 -0.75 -8.42 -11.69
C HIS A 138 0.58 -7.99 -12.36
N ASP A 139 1.25 -6.94 -11.87
CA ASP A 139 2.52 -6.46 -12.39
C ASP A 139 3.69 -7.18 -11.72
N LEU A 140 4.27 -8.15 -12.45
CA LEU A 140 5.42 -8.92 -11.99
C LEU A 140 6.68 -8.07 -11.79
N LEU A 141 6.86 -6.94 -12.49
CA LEU A 141 8.01 -6.06 -12.24
C LEU A 141 7.89 -5.38 -10.89
N ALA A 142 6.71 -4.84 -10.55
CA ALA A 142 6.45 -4.26 -9.24
C ALA A 142 6.68 -5.29 -8.13
N VAL A 143 6.11 -6.49 -8.30
CA VAL A 143 6.26 -7.61 -7.37
C VAL A 143 7.74 -7.98 -7.21
N SER A 144 8.49 -8.14 -8.31
CA SER A 144 9.91 -8.49 -8.29
C SER A 144 10.76 -7.49 -7.51
N SER A 145 10.36 -6.23 -7.55
CA SER A 145 11.09 -5.13 -6.95
C SER A 145 10.82 -4.98 -5.45
N LEU A 146 9.66 -5.42 -4.95
CA LEU A 146 9.20 -5.19 -3.58
C LEU A 146 9.21 -6.45 -2.72
N CYS A 147 8.83 -7.60 -3.28
CA CYS A 147 8.52 -8.79 -2.51
C CYS A 147 9.72 -9.75 -2.40
N HIS A 148 9.92 -10.32 -1.21
CA HIS A 148 10.93 -11.37 -0.97
C HIS A 148 10.44 -12.77 -1.38
N ARG A 149 9.13 -13.00 -1.22
CA ARG A 149 8.41 -14.24 -1.56
C ARG A 149 7.19 -13.88 -2.40
N ILE A 150 6.82 -14.76 -3.32
CA ILE A 150 5.62 -14.60 -4.14
C ILE A 150 4.79 -15.88 -4.13
N ALA A 151 3.49 -15.69 -4.31
CA ALA A 151 2.51 -16.74 -4.46
C ALA A 151 1.68 -16.42 -5.71
N ILE A 152 1.76 -17.30 -6.71
CA ILE A 152 1.01 -17.17 -7.96
C ILE A 152 -0.36 -17.79 -7.76
N LEU A 153 -1.41 -17.02 -7.98
CA LEU A 153 -2.80 -17.45 -7.90
C LEU A 153 -3.36 -17.59 -9.32
N ARG A 154 -4.01 -18.72 -9.61
CA ARG A 154 -4.76 -18.94 -10.85
C ARG A 154 -6.06 -19.66 -10.54
N SER A 155 -7.19 -19.12 -11.03
CA SER A 155 -8.51 -19.74 -10.85
C SER A 155 -8.83 -20.11 -9.39
N GLY A 156 -8.45 -19.23 -8.45
CA GLY A 156 -8.68 -19.43 -7.02
C GLY A 156 -7.72 -20.41 -6.33
N GLN A 157 -6.71 -20.94 -7.04
CA GLN A 157 -5.74 -21.87 -6.48
C GLN A 157 -4.33 -21.28 -6.52
N LEU A 158 -3.57 -21.49 -5.44
CA LEU A 158 -2.14 -21.19 -5.41
C LEU A 158 -1.43 -22.23 -6.27
N VAL A 159 -0.89 -21.80 -7.40
CA VAL A 159 -0.20 -22.70 -8.34
C VAL A 159 1.28 -22.82 -8.05
N GLU A 160 1.92 -21.75 -7.57
CA GLU A 160 3.34 -21.75 -7.24
C GLU A 160 3.66 -20.75 -6.12
N VAL A 161 4.47 -21.15 -5.14
CA VAL A 161 4.86 -20.31 -3.99
C VAL A 161 6.33 -20.52 -3.67
N GLY A 162 7.08 -19.44 -3.44
CA GLY A 162 8.53 -19.53 -3.30
C GLY A 162 9.22 -18.17 -3.20
N LEU A 163 10.55 -18.19 -3.22
CA LEU A 163 11.34 -16.95 -3.28
C LEU A 163 11.15 -16.28 -4.65
N THR A 164 10.97 -14.97 -4.64
CA THR A 164 10.69 -14.18 -5.85
C THR A 164 11.71 -14.44 -6.95
N ARG A 165 13.00 -14.45 -6.59
CA ARG A 165 14.11 -14.70 -7.52
C ARG A 165 14.07 -16.08 -8.16
N GLU A 166 13.57 -17.09 -7.44
CA GLU A 166 13.53 -18.48 -7.91
C GLU A 166 12.35 -18.67 -8.84
N ILE A 167 11.16 -18.22 -8.42
CA ILE A 167 9.95 -18.30 -9.24
C ILE A 167 10.10 -17.51 -10.54
N LEU A 168 10.71 -16.32 -10.52
CA LEU A 168 10.85 -15.52 -11.74
C LEU A 168 11.97 -16.01 -12.68
N LYS A 169 13.05 -16.61 -12.15
CA LYS A 169 14.18 -17.07 -12.98
C LYS A 169 14.05 -18.52 -13.43
N ARG A 170 13.46 -19.38 -12.61
CA ARG A 170 13.32 -20.83 -12.83
C ARG A 170 11.92 -21.31 -12.42
N PRO A 171 10.86 -20.80 -13.06
CA PRO A 171 9.49 -21.21 -12.74
C PRO A 171 9.27 -22.70 -13.02
N SER A 172 8.71 -23.41 -12.04
CA SER A 172 8.37 -24.83 -12.15
C SER A 172 7.03 -25.08 -12.82
N GLN A 173 6.07 -24.15 -12.68
CA GLN A 173 4.74 -24.31 -13.27
C GLN A 173 4.65 -23.74 -14.68
N PRO A 174 3.96 -24.42 -15.62
CA PRO A 174 3.77 -23.92 -16.98
C PRO A 174 3.11 -22.55 -17.05
N TYR A 175 2.15 -22.27 -16.16
CA TYR A 175 1.51 -20.96 -16.11
C TYR A 175 2.47 -19.85 -15.66
N THR A 176 3.29 -20.12 -14.64
CA THR A 176 4.30 -19.18 -14.19
C THR A 176 5.38 -18.94 -15.26
N GLN A 177 5.74 -19.97 -16.04
CA GLN A 177 6.63 -19.82 -17.20
C GLN A 177 6.03 -18.85 -18.23
N GLN A 178 4.75 -18.97 -18.55
CA GLN A 178 4.06 -18.03 -19.45
C GLN A 178 4.09 -16.60 -18.92
N LEU A 179 3.83 -16.40 -17.63
CA LEU A 179 3.88 -15.07 -17.01
C LEU A 179 5.30 -14.48 -17.02
N ALA A 180 6.31 -15.27 -16.66
CA ALA A 180 7.70 -14.82 -16.66
C ALA A 180 8.19 -14.46 -18.06
N ASN A 181 7.81 -15.23 -19.09
CA ASN A 181 8.16 -14.96 -20.48
C ASN A 181 7.45 -13.72 -21.06
N ALA A 182 6.36 -13.27 -20.45
CA ALA A 182 5.66 -12.05 -20.84
C ALA A 182 6.31 -10.78 -20.26
N LEU A 183 7.27 -10.92 -19.34
CA LEU A 183 8.02 -9.77 -18.81
C LEU A 183 8.90 -9.16 -19.90
N PRO A 184 8.94 -7.83 -20.03
CA PRO A 184 9.86 -7.17 -20.95
C PRO A 184 11.30 -7.47 -20.53
N VAL A 185 12.14 -7.85 -21.50
CA VAL A 185 13.56 -8.10 -21.29
C VAL A 185 14.24 -6.75 -21.05
N PRO A 186 14.98 -6.54 -19.95
CA PRO A 186 15.73 -5.30 -19.77
C PRO A 186 16.77 -5.15 -20.88
N GLU A 187 16.83 -3.95 -21.48
CA GLU A 187 17.73 -3.59 -22.60
C GLU A 187 19.22 -3.83 -22.33
N SER A 188 19.63 -4.09 -21.08
CA SER A 188 21.01 -4.38 -20.68
C SER A 188 21.50 -5.79 -21.03
N SER A 189 20.91 -6.46 -22.01
CA SER A 189 21.26 -7.84 -22.42
C SER A 189 21.77 -7.94 -23.86
N GLN A 190 22.07 -6.80 -24.51
CA GLN A 190 22.59 -6.73 -25.90
C GLN A 190 24.02 -6.17 -26.01
N GLN A 191 24.84 -6.26 -24.95
CA GLN A 191 26.28 -5.97 -25.03
C GLN A 191 27.10 -7.12 -24.47
#